data_AF-A0AAW2M716-F1
#
_entry.id   AF-A0AAW2M716-F1
#
_cell.length_a   1.000
_cell.length_b   1.000
_cell.length_c   1.000
_cell.angle_alpha   90.00
_cell.angle_beta   90.00
_cell.angle_gamma   90.00
#
_symmetry.space_group_name_H-M   'P 1'
#
loop_
_entity.id
_entity.type
_entity.pdbx_description
1 polymer ?
#
loop_
_entity_poly.entity_id
_entity_poly.type
_entity_poly.pdbx_seq_one_letter_code
_entity_poly.pdbx_strand_id
1 'polypeptide(L)'
;MQDSSMKTEDRELKDRLLCKYGSHINSLKLEFSKKKKKGKLPKEAKETLFGWWNVHYKWPYPTEADKISLAETTGLDQKQINNWFINQRKRHWKPSENMHLAIMDNLSGRYFMED
;
A
#
# COMPACT_ATOMS: atom_id res chain seq x y z
N MET A 1 13.38 33.74 39.30
CA MET A 1 13.48 34.94 38.45
C MET A 1 14.26 34.67 37.15
N GLN A 2 15.28 33.82 37.11
CA GLN A 2 16.08 33.54 35.89
C GLN A 2 15.32 32.75 34.77
N ASP A 3 14.41 31.83 35.15
CA ASP A 3 13.74 30.90 34.22
C ASP A 3 12.77 31.57 33.22
N SER A 4 12.23 32.75 33.57
CA SER A 4 11.35 33.50 32.65
C SER A 4 12.10 34.26 31.56
N SER A 5 13.38 34.60 31.77
CA SER A 5 14.19 35.33 30.78
C SER A 5 14.54 34.43 29.59
N MET A 6 15.00 33.21 29.86
CA MET A 6 15.36 32.24 28.81
C MET A 6 14.16 31.83 27.94
N LYS A 7 12.95 31.72 28.53
CA LYS A 7 11.72 31.42 27.77
C LYS A 7 11.31 32.53 26.81
N THR A 8 11.65 33.77 27.15
CA THR A 8 11.34 34.94 26.32
C THR A 8 12.30 35.01 25.13
N GLU A 9 13.59 34.79 25.37
CA GLU A 9 14.62 34.75 24.32
C GLU A 9 14.39 33.58 23.33
N ASP A 10 13.99 32.41 23.82
CA ASP A 10 13.66 31.26 22.97
C ASP A 10 12.45 31.55 22.07
N ARG A 11 11.43 32.24 22.62
CA ARG A 11 10.24 32.65 21.87
C ARG A 11 10.60 33.66 20.78
N GLU A 12 11.42 34.65 21.08
CA GLU A 12 11.86 35.66 20.10
C GLU A 12 12.75 35.06 19.00
N LEU A 13 13.63 34.13 19.38
CA LEU A 13 14.46 33.40 18.43
C LEU A 13 13.61 32.56 17.49
N LYS A 14 12.59 31.88 18.04
CA LYS A 14 11.61 31.10 17.27
C LYS A 14 10.81 31.98 16.32
N ASP A 15 10.34 33.14 16.77
CA ASP A 15 9.58 34.07 15.94
C ASP A 15 10.44 34.63 14.79
N ARG A 16 11.70 34.99 15.06
CA ARG A 16 12.66 35.39 14.03
C ARG A 16 12.94 34.29 13.02
N LEU A 17 13.14 33.06 13.48
CA LEU A 17 13.37 31.91 12.60
C LEU A 17 12.13 31.60 11.75
N LEU A 18 10.94 31.70 12.33
CA LEU A 18 9.67 31.48 11.65
C LEU A 18 9.39 32.57 10.60
N CYS A 19 9.66 33.84 10.90
CA CYS A 19 9.54 34.92 9.92
C CYS A 19 10.54 34.75 8.77
N LYS A 20 11.80 34.41 9.08
CA LYS A 20 12.87 34.30 8.07
C LYS A 20 12.70 33.09 7.14
N TYR A 21 12.29 31.94 7.67
CA TYR A 21 12.26 30.69 6.91
C TYR A 21 10.86 30.09 6.75
N GLY A 22 9.83 30.60 7.43
CA GLY A 22 8.49 30.01 7.45
C GLY A 22 7.86 29.88 6.07
N SER A 23 7.97 30.91 5.23
CA SER A 23 7.49 30.86 3.83
C SER A 23 8.20 29.77 3.02
N HIS A 24 9.53 29.71 3.12
CA HIS A 24 10.34 28.72 2.40
C HIS A 24 10.05 27.29 2.88
N ILE A 25 9.98 27.08 4.19
CA ILE A 25 9.61 25.79 4.80
C ILE A 25 8.22 25.36 4.35
N ASN A 26 7.25 26.27 4.28
CA ASN A 26 5.88 25.95 3.87
C ASN A 26 5.82 25.62 2.36
N SER A 27 6.56 26.34 1.52
CA SER A 27 6.71 26.03 0.11
C SER A 27 7.33 24.64 -0.12
N LEU A 28 8.45 24.35 0.56
CA LEU A 28 9.07 23.03 0.54
C LEU A 28 8.10 21.93 1.01
N LYS A 29 7.36 22.18 2.09
CA LYS A 29 6.35 21.25 2.60
C LYS A 29 5.25 20.99 1.59
N LEU A 30 4.80 22.00 0.86
CA LEU A 30 3.81 21.87 -0.20
C LEU A 30 4.35 21.06 -1.39
N GLU A 31 5.59 21.31 -1.82
CA GLU A 31 6.27 20.56 -2.89
C GLU A 31 6.43 19.07 -2.54
N PHE A 32 6.88 18.76 -1.33
CA PHE A 32 7.01 17.39 -0.85
C PHE A 32 5.65 16.70 -0.61
N SER A 33 4.61 17.45 -0.24
CA SER A 33 3.26 16.92 -0.03
C SER A 33 2.54 16.60 -1.34
N LYS A 34 2.79 17.36 -2.41
CA LYS A 34 2.26 17.06 -3.77
C LYS A 34 2.70 15.68 -4.27
N LYS A 35 3.89 15.21 -3.87
CA LYS A 35 4.42 13.88 -4.22
C LYS A 35 3.99 12.75 -3.25
N LYS A 36 3.25 13.05 -2.17
CA LYS A 36 2.85 12.06 -1.16
C LYS A 36 1.43 12.29 -0.66
N LYS A 37 0.43 12.02 -1.48
CA LYS A 37 -0.79 11.40 -0.96
C LYS A 37 -0.77 9.92 -1.30
N LYS A 38 0.00 9.15 -0.50
CA LYS A 38 -0.25 7.71 -0.28
C LYS A 38 -1.57 7.56 0.50
N GLY A 39 -2.65 8.07 -0.08
CA GLY A 39 -4.00 7.86 0.43
C GLY A 39 -4.46 6.44 0.13
N LYS A 40 -5.64 6.08 0.63
CA LYS A 40 -6.35 4.89 0.19
C LYS A 40 -6.47 4.92 -1.35
N LEU A 41 -6.43 3.75 -1.99
CA LEU A 41 -6.64 3.65 -3.44
C LEU A 41 -7.96 4.33 -3.84
N PRO A 42 -8.04 4.96 -5.02
CA PRO A 42 -9.28 5.50 -5.58
C PRO A 42 -10.42 4.47 -5.54
N LYS A 43 -11.67 4.92 -5.38
CA LYS A 43 -12.83 4.01 -5.28
C LYS A 43 -12.99 3.16 -6.55
N GLU A 44 -12.93 3.80 -7.71
CA GLU A 44 -13.00 3.16 -9.04
C GLU A 44 -11.90 2.13 -9.24
N ALA A 45 -10.66 2.45 -8.85
CA ALA A 45 -9.54 1.53 -8.91
C ALA A 45 -9.79 0.29 -8.05
N LYS A 46 -10.32 0.45 -6.83
CA LYS A 46 -10.69 -0.69 -5.97
C LYS A 46 -11.79 -1.53 -6.59
N GLU A 47 -12.83 -0.92 -7.17
CA GLU A 47 -13.94 -1.63 -7.81
C GLU A 47 -13.45 -2.52 -8.94
N THR A 48 -12.53 -2.01 -9.78
CA THR A 48 -11.88 -2.78 -10.85
C THR A 48 -11.13 -4.00 -10.29
N LEU A 49 -10.33 -3.79 -9.23
CA LEU A 49 -9.58 -4.88 -8.58
C LEU A 49 -10.48 -5.91 -7.92
N PHE A 50 -11.58 -5.46 -7.31
CA PHE A 50 -12.61 -6.34 -6.75
C PHE A 50 -13.34 -7.15 -7.84
N GLY A 51 -13.59 -6.56 -9.01
CA GLY A 51 -14.15 -7.26 -10.16
C GLY A 51 -13.30 -8.46 -10.55
N TRP A 52 -11.99 -8.24 -10.79
CA TRP A 52 -11.06 -9.33 -11.09
C TRP A 52 -10.99 -10.36 -9.97
N TRP A 53 -10.92 -9.90 -8.72
CA TRP A 53 -10.86 -10.75 -7.52
C TRP A 53 -12.04 -11.71 -7.42
N ASN A 54 -13.27 -11.22 -7.66
CA ASN A 54 -14.48 -12.03 -7.53
C ASN A 54 -14.52 -13.15 -8.58
N VAL A 55 -14.09 -12.85 -9.80
CA VAL A 55 -13.98 -13.86 -10.88
C VAL A 55 -12.95 -14.93 -10.52
N HIS A 56 -11.84 -14.53 -9.89
CA HIS A 56 -10.71 -15.40 -9.57
C HIS A 56 -10.64 -15.80 -8.08
N TYR A 57 -11.76 -15.77 -7.34
CA TYR A 57 -11.73 -15.99 -5.88
C TYR A 57 -11.13 -17.34 -5.48
N LYS A 58 -11.33 -18.36 -6.32
CA LYS A 58 -10.75 -19.70 -6.13
C LYS A 58 -9.22 -19.65 -6.14
N TRP A 59 -8.61 -18.91 -7.07
CA TRP A 59 -7.17 -18.78 -7.20
C TRP A 59 -6.77 -17.32 -7.48
N PRO A 60 -6.74 -16.46 -6.45
CA PRO A 60 -6.59 -15.02 -6.63
C PRO A 60 -5.11 -14.61 -6.77
N TYR A 61 -4.43 -15.20 -7.73
CA TYR A 61 -3.04 -14.91 -8.10
C TYR A 61 -3.02 -14.39 -9.54
N PRO A 62 -3.09 -13.06 -9.75
CA PRO A 62 -3.05 -12.49 -11.09
C PRO A 62 -1.70 -12.78 -11.74
N THR A 63 -1.74 -13.10 -13.04
CA THR A 63 -0.53 -13.23 -13.86
C THR A 63 0.14 -11.87 -14.08
N GLU A 64 1.35 -11.85 -14.64
CA GLU A 64 2.00 -10.58 -15.00
C GLU A 64 1.18 -9.78 -16.03
N ALA A 65 0.54 -10.47 -16.98
CA ALA A 65 -0.34 -9.84 -17.95
C ALA A 65 -1.59 -9.22 -17.29
N ASP A 66 -2.21 -9.93 -16.34
CA ASP A 66 -3.34 -9.39 -15.56
C ASP A 66 -2.92 -8.14 -14.77
N LYS A 67 -1.74 -8.17 -14.14
CA LYS A 67 -1.23 -7.03 -13.38
C LYS A 67 -0.99 -5.81 -14.25
N ILE A 68 -0.47 -6.01 -15.47
CA ILE A 68 -0.28 -4.94 -16.45
C ILE A 68 -1.64 -4.35 -16.87
N SER A 69 -2.60 -5.19 -17.25
CA SER A 69 -3.94 -4.73 -17.65
C SER A 69 -4.66 -3.98 -16.52
N LEU A 70 -4.56 -4.49 -15.29
CA LEU A 70 -5.14 -3.83 -14.11
C LEU A 70 -4.45 -2.50 -13.80
N ALA A 71 -3.12 -2.41 -13.96
CA ALA A 71 -2.37 -1.17 -13.79
C ALA A 71 -2.81 -0.12 -14.84
N GLU A 72 -2.93 -0.52 -16.11
CA GLU A 72 -3.39 0.34 -17.20
C GLU A 72 -4.81 0.87 -16.96
N THR A 73 -5.72 -0.02 -16.55
CA THR A 73 -7.13 0.34 -16.32
C THR A 73 -7.32 1.23 -15.10
N THR A 74 -6.55 0.99 -14.03
CA THR A 74 -6.72 1.70 -12.75
C THR A 74 -5.81 2.91 -12.57
N GLY A 75 -4.82 3.09 -13.46
CA GLY A 75 -3.78 4.11 -13.34
C GLY A 75 -2.87 3.91 -12.13
N LEU A 76 -2.80 2.69 -11.59
CA LEU A 76 -1.98 2.34 -10.43
C LEU A 76 -0.67 1.69 -10.88
N ASP A 77 0.39 1.89 -10.10
CA ASP A 77 1.63 1.17 -10.30
C ASP A 77 1.42 -0.33 -10.04
N GLN A 78 2.12 -1.19 -10.79
CA GLN A 78 2.10 -2.64 -10.56
C GLN A 78 2.43 -3.02 -9.11
N LYS A 79 3.28 -2.25 -8.43
CA LYS A 79 3.57 -2.42 -7.00
C LYS A 79 2.33 -2.21 -6.11
N GLN A 80 1.49 -1.23 -6.44
CA GLN A 80 0.23 -0.98 -5.73
C GLN A 80 -0.76 -2.12 -5.99
N ILE A 81 -0.85 -2.61 -7.24
CA ILE A 81 -1.64 -3.79 -7.60
C ILE A 81 -1.20 -5.01 -6.77
N ASN A 82 0.10 -5.34 -6.78
CA ASN A 82 0.67 -6.44 -6.01
C ASN A 82 0.36 -6.33 -4.52
N ASN A 83 0.59 -5.15 -3.93
CA ASN A 83 0.31 -4.91 -2.52
C ASN A 83 -1.19 -5.05 -2.19
N TRP A 84 -2.07 -4.62 -3.10
CA TRP A 84 -3.51 -4.79 -2.91
C TRP A 84 -3.88 -6.28 -2.87
N PHE A 85 -3.45 -7.07 -3.85
CA PHE A 85 -3.76 -8.51 -3.91
C PHE A 85 -3.18 -9.29 -2.73
N ILE A 86 -1.96 -8.98 -2.30
CA ILE A 86 -1.36 -9.60 -1.10
C ILE A 86 -2.22 -9.30 0.14
N ASN A 87 -2.59 -8.03 0.35
CA ASN A 87 -3.40 -7.64 1.49
C ASN A 87 -4.83 -8.21 1.40
N GLN A 88 -5.40 -8.26 0.20
CA GLN A 88 -6.75 -8.77 -0.04
C GLN A 88 -6.80 -10.27 0.27
N ARG A 89 -5.82 -11.07 -0.21
CA ARG A 89 -5.68 -12.48 0.19
C ARG A 89 -5.56 -12.63 1.70
N LYS A 90 -4.64 -11.90 2.32
CA LYS A 90 -4.42 -11.98 3.76
C LYS A 90 -5.69 -11.71 4.59
N ARG A 91 -6.58 -10.83 4.12
CA ARG A 91 -7.78 -10.41 4.86
C ARG A 91 -9.02 -11.22 4.53
N HIS A 92 -9.16 -11.67 3.29
CA HIS A 92 -10.46 -12.13 2.76
C HIS A 92 -10.41 -13.49 2.04
N TRP A 93 -9.23 -14.05 1.82
CA TRP A 93 -9.11 -15.36 1.19
C TRP A 93 -9.07 -16.45 2.24
N LYS A 94 -10.14 -17.24 2.29
CA LYS A 94 -10.25 -18.45 3.11
C LYS A 94 -10.45 -19.62 2.14
N PRO A 95 -9.38 -20.37 1.80
CA PRO A 95 -9.53 -21.57 1.00
C PRO A 95 -10.51 -22.51 1.71
N SER A 96 -11.49 -23.03 0.99
CA SER A 96 -12.38 -24.05 1.54
C SER A 96 -11.59 -25.34 1.82
N GLU A 97 -12.11 -26.20 2.69
CA GLU A 97 -11.47 -27.46 3.12
C GLU A 97 -11.04 -28.33 1.91
N ASN A 98 -11.82 -28.32 0.84
CA ASN A 98 -11.52 -29.01 -0.43
C ASN A 98 -10.29 -28.45 -1.17
N MET A 99 -9.94 -27.18 -0.98
CA MET A 99 -8.69 -26.61 -1.52
C MET A 99 -7.48 -26.97 -0.68
N HIS A 100 -7.64 -27.15 0.63
CA HIS A 100 -6.54 -27.60 1.49
C HIS A 100 -6.11 -29.02 1.11
N LEU A 101 -7.09 -29.90 0.84
CA LEU A 101 -6.87 -31.25 0.31
C LEU A 101 -6.08 -31.22 -1.01
N ALA A 102 -6.48 -30.39 -1.99
CA ALA A 102 -5.77 -30.28 -3.28
C ALA A 102 -4.33 -29.74 -3.16
N ILE A 103 -4.04 -28.91 -2.15
CA ILE A 103 -2.68 -28.41 -1.89
C ILE A 103 -1.81 -29.50 -1.23
N MET A 104 -2.39 -30.36 -0.39
CA MET A 104 -1.67 -31.45 0.27
C MET A 104 -1.42 -32.64 -0.68
N ASP A 105 -2.36 -32.95 -1.57
CA ASP A 105 -2.24 -34.06 -2.52
C ASP A 105 -1.12 -33.85 -3.56
N ASN A 106 -0.85 -32.57 -3.89
CA ASN A 106 0.22 -32.20 -4.82
C ASN A 106 1.63 -32.26 -4.19
N LEU A 107 1.73 -32.39 -2.87
CA LEU A 107 2.99 -32.57 -2.14
C LEU A 107 3.24 -34.04 -1.76
N SER A 108 2.18 -34.83 -1.53
CA SER A 108 2.31 -36.27 -1.25
C SER A 108 2.60 -37.11 -2.50
N GLY A 109 2.10 -36.70 -3.67
CA GLY A 109 2.26 -37.42 -4.94
C GLY A 109 3.68 -37.43 -5.53
N ARG A 110 4.64 -36.70 -4.95
CA ARG A 110 6.02 -36.60 -5.44
C ARG A 110 7.05 -37.40 -4.63
N TYR A 111 6.66 -38.05 -3.54
CA TYR A 111 7.58 -38.78 -2.64
C TYR A 111 7.40 -40.32 -2.66
N PHE A 112 6.56 -40.88 -3.56
CA PHE A 112 6.29 -42.33 -3.60
C PHE A 112 6.45 -42.99 -4.98
N MET A 113 7.17 -42.35 -5.91
CA MET A 113 7.57 -42.95 -7.19
C MET A 113 9.01 -42.58 -7.54
N GLU A 114 9.97 -43.09 -6.78
CA GLU A 114 11.30 -43.46 -7.32
C GLU A 114 11.60 -44.86 -6.77
N ASP A 115 11.92 -45.78 -7.70
CA ASP A 115 12.12 -47.23 -7.53
C ASP A 115 13.19 -47.64 -6.50
#